data_AF-A0A2H0WFD8-F1
#
_entry.id   AF-A0A2H0WFD8-F1
#
_cell.length_a   1.000
_cell.length_b   1.000
_cell.length_c   1.000
_cell.angle_alpha   90.00
_cell.angle_beta   90.00
_cell.angle_gamma   90.00
#
_symmetry.space_group_name_H-M   'P 1'
#
loop_
_entity.id
_entity.type
_entity.pdbx_description
1 polymer ?
#
loop_
_entity_poly.entity_id
_entity_poly.type
_entity_poly.pdbx_seq_one_letter_code
_entity_poly.pdbx_strand_id
1 'polypeptide(L)'
;MNMGKLLFILTLFLAVSATGSTHSAFYVDLPEGCFNKKVYPCALRVPSGFLRFERGHDVFQLGENSDLVFLGPKKFKLLKGRAWIQSKSDLTIEVQPEFLMSSQGEIYLEKLSSTGILIRNLDSELSISSSRLLPSEALPIGFQNWYSGMGTQGQIVRGVIRPIDGEEFLRSWLPLAGLSVAQAKRKVSEYREQWAQAVEMASKLYQEVVDRRQASVAEKEAQVQRVRLRRQTEKKKLREIFCQKNGLDRT
;
A
#
# COMPACT_ATOMS: atom_id res chain seq x y z
N MET A 1 -2.59 -11.05 -54.40
CA MET A 1 -1.42 -10.15 -54.40
C MET A 1 -1.81 -8.81 -53.81
N ASN A 2 -1.20 -8.48 -52.67
CA ASN A 2 -0.92 -7.17 -52.07
C ASN A 2 -1.01 -7.27 -50.54
N MET A 3 -0.14 -8.14 -50.00
CA MET A 3 0.51 -7.92 -48.72
C MET A 3 1.44 -6.73 -48.88
N GLY A 4 1.38 -5.78 -47.96
CA GLY A 4 2.45 -4.80 -47.82
C GLY A 4 1.94 -3.43 -47.42
N LYS A 5 2.44 -2.97 -46.27
CA LYS A 5 2.39 -1.62 -45.73
C LYS A 5 1.22 -1.31 -44.81
N LEU A 6 1.33 -1.80 -43.57
CA LEU A 6 0.93 -1.07 -42.36
C LEU A 6 1.72 -1.62 -41.17
N LEU A 7 3.04 -1.52 -41.29
CA LEU A 7 4.00 -1.83 -40.23
C LEU A 7 4.95 -0.65 -40.16
N PHE A 8 4.48 0.48 -39.67
CA PHE A 8 5.32 1.63 -39.34
C PHE A 8 4.54 2.54 -38.38
N ILE A 9 5.25 3.04 -37.37
CA ILE A 9 4.85 4.07 -36.39
C ILE A 9 4.26 3.50 -35.08
N LEU A 10 5.11 3.03 -34.16
CA LEU A 10 5.31 3.70 -32.85
C LEU A 10 6.49 3.07 -32.07
N THR A 11 7.69 3.04 -32.66
CA THR A 11 8.93 2.94 -31.87
C THR A 11 9.20 4.31 -31.25
N LEU A 12 8.52 4.61 -30.14
CA LEU A 12 8.89 5.73 -29.29
C LEU A 12 10.20 5.35 -28.56
N PHE A 13 11.32 5.60 -29.23
CA PHE A 13 12.64 5.62 -28.59
C PHE A 13 12.60 6.69 -27.50
N LEU A 14 12.37 6.27 -26.26
CA LEU A 14 12.76 7.02 -25.07
C LEU A 14 14.29 7.12 -25.04
N ALA A 15 14.82 8.03 -25.85
CA ALA A 15 16.13 8.61 -25.64
C ALA A 15 16.05 9.56 -24.43
N VAL A 16 15.82 8.98 -23.25
CA VAL A 16 16.15 9.67 -22.00
C VAL A 16 17.66 9.55 -21.89
N SER A 17 18.36 10.59 -22.34
CA SER A 17 19.75 10.82 -22.00
C SER A 17 19.85 10.95 -20.48
N ALA A 18 20.00 9.81 -19.80
CA ALA A 18 20.37 9.77 -18.40
C ALA A 18 21.84 10.21 -18.33
N THR A 19 22.06 11.52 -18.31
CA THR A 19 23.29 12.08 -17.76
C THR A 19 23.36 11.59 -16.33
N GLY A 20 24.16 10.55 -16.09
CA GLY A 20 24.51 10.10 -14.75
C GLY A 20 25.32 11.19 -14.08
N SER A 21 24.64 12.21 -13.56
CA SER A 21 25.24 13.20 -12.69
C SER A 21 25.52 12.49 -11.36
N THR A 22 26.78 12.13 -11.14
CA THR A 22 27.31 11.80 -9.81
C THR A 22 27.32 13.06 -8.96
N HIS A 23 26.15 13.59 -8.62
CA HIS A 23 26.03 14.58 -7.56
C HIS A 23 26.10 13.81 -6.24
N SER A 24 27.21 13.95 -5.50
CA SER A 24 27.25 13.52 -4.10
C SER A 24 26.15 14.29 -3.37
N ALA A 25 25.13 13.59 -2.89
CA ALA A 25 24.04 14.25 -2.18
C ALA A 25 24.57 14.94 -0.93
N PHE A 26 24.20 16.21 -0.79
CA PHE A 26 24.30 16.89 0.48
C PHE A 26 23.23 16.28 1.40
N TYR A 27 23.65 15.81 2.56
CA TYR A 27 22.76 15.31 3.60
C TYR A 27 23.17 15.84 4.97
N VAL A 28 22.22 15.88 5.89
CA VAL A 28 22.42 16.32 7.27
C VAL A 28 21.85 15.25 8.19
N ASP A 29 22.59 14.90 9.23
CA ASP A 29 22.08 14.06 10.31
C ASP A 29 21.75 14.88 11.57
N LEU A 30 20.66 14.52 12.26
CA LEU A 30 20.16 15.23 13.44
C LEU A 30 19.81 14.23 14.55
N PRO A 31 20.42 14.33 15.76
CA PRO A 31 21.52 15.23 16.12
C PRO A 31 22.80 15.00 15.28
N GLU A 32 23.68 16.01 15.19
CA GLU A 32 24.86 15.92 14.34
C GLU A 32 25.76 14.72 14.68
N GLY A 33 26.10 13.94 13.64
CA GLY A 33 26.90 12.72 13.75
C GLY A 33 26.15 11.52 14.34
N CYS A 34 24.83 11.61 14.60
CA CYS A 34 24.04 10.51 15.17
C CYS A 34 24.11 9.25 14.31
N PHE A 35 24.20 9.41 12.99
CA PHE A 35 24.13 8.29 12.05
C PHE A 35 25.39 7.43 12.16
N ASN A 36 26.56 8.08 12.11
CA ASN A 36 27.86 7.42 12.24
C ASN A 36 28.07 6.83 13.65
N LYS A 37 27.58 7.52 14.68
CA LYS A 37 27.67 7.06 16.08
C LYS A 37 26.63 6.01 16.47
N LYS A 38 25.68 5.68 15.57
CA LYS A 38 24.57 4.74 15.82
C LYS A 38 23.74 5.10 17.07
N VAL A 39 23.54 6.39 17.32
CA VAL A 39 22.72 6.90 18.42
C VAL A 39 21.30 7.09 17.92
N TYR A 40 20.30 6.68 18.71
CA TYR A 40 18.88 6.79 18.34
C TYR A 40 18.11 7.68 19.33
N PRO A 41 17.13 8.47 18.87
CA PRO A 41 16.71 8.63 17.46
C PRO A 41 17.72 9.41 16.61
N CYS A 42 17.75 9.14 15.31
CA CYS A 42 18.61 9.82 14.35
C CYS A 42 17.86 10.11 13.05
N ALA A 43 17.76 11.37 12.66
CA ALA A 43 17.14 11.80 11.41
C ALA A 43 18.20 12.04 10.34
N LEU A 44 17.97 11.51 9.15
CA LEU A 44 18.71 11.85 7.93
C LEU A 44 17.84 12.71 7.04
N ARG A 45 18.34 13.89 6.68
CA ARG A 45 17.71 14.81 5.73
C ARG A 45 18.53 14.91 4.48
N VAL A 46 17.88 14.82 3.32
CA VAL A 46 18.49 14.97 1.98
C VAL A 46 17.84 16.17 1.30
N PRO A 47 18.40 17.39 1.42
CA PRO A 47 17.83 18.57 0.79
C PRO A 47 17.86 18.52 -0.73
N SER A 48 18.92 17.94 -1.32
CA SER A 48 19.15 17.91 -2.77
C SER A 48 19.86 16.62 -3.21
N GLY A 49 19.54 16.12 -4.40
CA GLY A 49 20.13 14.89 -4.95
C GLY A 49 19.52 13.62 -4.36
N PHE A 50 20.28 12.52 -4.31
CA PHE A 50 19.85 11.26 -3.71
C PHE A 50 20.94 10.69 -2.80
N LEU A 51 20.55 10.20 -1.63
CA LEU A 51 21.48 9.58 -0.68
C LEU A 51 21.29 8.07 -0.72
N ARG A 52 22.32 7.34 -1.17
CA ARG A 52 22.41 5.89 -1.02
C ARG A 52 23.36 5.55 0.12
N PHE A 53 22.92 4.69 1.04
CA PHE A 53 23.76 4.16 2.11
C PHE A 53 23.38 2.73 2.46
N GLU A 54 24.33 2.02 3.05
CA GLU A 54 24.15 0.65 3.50
C GLU A 54 24.22 0.59 5.03
N ARG A 55 23.39 -0.26 5.62
CA ARG A 55 23.36 -0.48 7.06
C ARG A 55 23.18 -1.97 7.34
N GLY A 56 24.28 -2.62 7.71
CA GLY A 56 24.31 -4.08 7.81
C GLY A 56 24.12 -4.69 6.42
N HIS A 57 22.99 -5.34 6.19
CA HIS A 57 22.65 -5.96 4.91
C HIS A 57 21.54 -5.23 4.15
N ASP A 58 21.16 -4.05 4.65
CA ASP A 58 20.02 -3.29 4.13
C ASP A 58 20.54 -2.05 3.39
N VAL A 59 20.00 -1.82 2.20
CA VAL A 59 20.34 -0.69 1.35
C VAL A 59 19.19 0.30 1.38
N PHE A 60 19.50 1.55 1.70
CA PHE A 60 18.55 2.65 1.69
C PHE A 60 18.94 3.63 0.60
N GLN A 61 17.93 4.09 -0.14
CA GLN A 61 18.05 5.18 -1.09
C GLN A 61 16.99 6.22 -0.81
N LEU A 62 17.43 7.42 -0.45
CA LEU A 62 16.57 8.56 -0.15
C LEU A 62 16.63 9.56 -1.30
N GLY A 63 15.47 9.99 -1.76
CA GLY A 63 15.38 10.99 -2.81
C GLY A 63 15.59 12.40 -2.30
N GLU A 64 15.62 13.33 -3.23
CA GLU A 64 15.63 14.75 -2.92
C GLU A 64 14.43 15.12 -2.04
N ASN A 65 14.65 16.08 -1.13
CA ASN A 65 13.65 16.56 -0.17
C ASN A 65 13.09 15.47 0.76
N SER A 66 13.90 14.44 1.07
CA SER A 66 13.49 13.34 1.95
C SER A 66 14.05 13.45 3.35
N ASP A 67 13.22 13.11 4.33
CA ASP A 67 13.56 13.05 5.75
C ASP A 67 13.23 11.66 6.29
N LEU A 68 14.24 10.90 6.71
CA LEU A 68 14.11 9.55 7.27
C LEU A 68 14.60 9.55 8.71
N VAL A 69 13.79 9.07 9.65
CA VAL A 69 14.18 8.95 11.07
C VAL A 69 14.36 7.49 11.45
N PHE A 70 15.53 7.15 11.95
CA PHE A 70 15.78 5.90 12.63
C PHE A 70 15.41 6.03 14.11
N LEU A 71 14.43 5.25 14.53
CA LEU A 71 13.97 5.18 15.93
C LEU A 71 14.71 4.08 16.70
N GLY A 72 15.42 3.19 16.00
CA GLY A 72 16.25 2.15 16.57
C GLY A 72 17.06 1.39 15.51
N PRO A 73 17.66 0.24 15.87
CA PRO A 73 18.46 -0.58 14.98
C PRO A 73 17.72 -1.07 13.73
N LYS A 74 16.45 -1.44 13.88
CA LYS A 74 15.60 -1.99 12.81
C LYS A 74 14.31 -1.21 12.57
N LYS A 75 14.11 -0.11 13.30
CA LYS A 75 12.88 0.68 13.26
C LYS A 75 13.14 2.06 12.67
N PHE A 76 12.37 2.43 11.65
CA PHE A 76 12.49 3.73 10.99
C PHE A 76 11.14 4.31 10.58
N LYS A 77 11.14 5.60 10.23
CA LYS A 77 9.96 6.36 9.82
C LYS A 77 10.33 7.34 8.71
N LEU A 78 9.57 7.33 7.62
CA LEU A 78 9.68 8.36 6.59
C LEU A 78 8.81 9.56 6.97
N LEU A 79 9.43 10.71 7.21
CA LEU A 79 8.72 11.95 7.55
C LEU A 79 8.35 12.76 6.31
N LYS A 80 9.20 12.74 5.28
CA LYS A 80 9.03 13.51 4.05
C LYS A 80 9.72 12.80 2.88
N GLY A 81 9.23 13.05 1.66
CA GLY A 81 9.89 12.66 0.43
C GLY A 81 9.69 11.19 0.07
N ARG A 82 10.73 10.56 -0.48
CA ARG A 82 10.65 9.23 -1.10
C ARG A 82 11.85 8.38 -0.67
N ALA A 83 11.59 7.10 -0.41
CA ALA A 83 12.62 6.14 -0.03
C ALA A 83 12.43 4.83 -0.79
N TRP A 84 13.51 4.31 -1.34
CA TRP A 84 13.57 2.94 -1.86
C TRP A 84 14.50 2.14 -0.97
N ILE A 85 14.02 1.00 -0.49
CA ILE A 85 14.67 0.22 0.56
C ILE A 85 14.74 -1.23 0.10
N GLN A 86 15.93 -1.79 0.13
CA GLN A 86 16.20 -3.21 -0.12
C GLN A 86 16.75 -3.81 1.17
N SER A 87 15.93 -4.58 1.86
CA SER A 87 16.26 -5.14 3.16
C SER A 87 16.42 -6.64 3.10
N LYS A 88 17.49 -7.17 3.70
CA LYS A 88 17.60 -8.60 3.98
C LYS A 88 17.17 -8.93 5.40
N SER A 89 17.12 -7.93 6.27
CA SER A 89 16.64 -8.05 7.63
C SER A 89 15.15 -7.66 7.74
N ASP A 90 14.48 -8.14 8.79
CA ASP A 90 13.14 -7.68 9.12
C ASP A 90 13.20 -6.26 9.70
N LEU A 91 12.71 -5.29 8.93
CA LEU A 91 12.65 -3.88 9.30
C LEU A 91 11.23 -3.48 9.71
N THR A 92 11.15 -2.69 10.77
CA THR A 92 9.89 -2.09 11.22
C THR A 92 9.76 -0.66 10.68
N ILE A 93 8.73 -0.43 9.88
CA ILE A 93 8.32 0.87 9.39
C ILE A 93 7.26 1.43 10.35
N GLU A 94 7.55 2.54 11.02
CA GLU A 94 6.55 3.27 11.77
C GLU A 94 5.87 4.29 10.88
N VAL A 95 4.60 4.05 10.54
CA VAL A 95 3.77 5.06 9.87
C VAL A 95 3.22 6.04 10.92
N GLN A 96 2.72 5.51 12.04
CA GLN A 96 2.31 6.24 13.24
C GLN A 96 2.64 5.39 14.49
N PRO A 97 2.69 5.97 15.70
CA PRO A 97 3.08 5.23 16.92
C PRO A 97 2.30 3.92 17.16
N GLU A 98 1.03 3.86 16.77
CA GLU A 98 0.15 2.69 16.94
C GLU A 98 0.02 1.81 15.67
N PHE A 99 0.75 2.17 14.61
CA PHE A 99 0.64 1.57 13.29
C PHE A 99 2.03 1.30 12.70
N LEU A 100 2.41 0.03 12.81
CA LEU A 100 3.71 -0.48 12.41
C LEU A 100 3.55 -1.45 11.24
N MET A 101 4.57 -1.50 10.40
CA MET A 101 4.68 -2.52 9.37
C MET A 101 6.02 -3.23 9.50
N SER A 102 6.03 -4.53 9.34
CA SER A 102 7.25 -5.30 9.15
C SER A 102 7.49 -5.50 7.66
N SER A 103 8.74 -5.42 7.25
CA SER A 103 9.14 -5.60 5.86
C SER A 103 10.49 -6.28 5.78
N GLN A 104 10.55 -7.39 5.06
CA GLN A 104 11.78 -8.04 4.62
C GLN A 104 11.75 -8.18 3.10
N GLY A 105 12.71 -7.59 2.41
CA GLY A 105 12.76 -7.52 0.95
C GLY A 105 12.75 -6.09 0.42
N GLU A 106 12.11 -5.87 -0.73
CA GLU A 106 12.18 -4.62 -1.47
C GLU A 106 10.87 -3.80 -1.44
N ILE A 107 10.96 -2.55 -0.99
CA ILE A 107 9.82 -1.63 -0.87
C ILE A 107 10.14 -0.23 -1.38
N TYR A 108 9.12 0.46 -1.86
CA TYR A 108 9.16 1.87 -2.18
C TYR A 108 8.14 2.65 -1.35
N LEU A 109 8.59 3.72 -0.72
CA LEU A 109 7.83 4.57 0.18
C LEU A 109 7.77 5.99 -0.36
N GLU A 110 6.61 6.61 -0.29
CA GLU A 110 6.39 7.99 -0.69
C GLU A 110 5.47 8.70 0.29
N LYS A 111 5.94 9.81 0.86
CA LYS A 111 5.13 10.62 1.76
C LYS A 111 4.17 11.49 0.97
N LEU A 112 2.87 11.21 1.07
CA LEU A 112 1.82 11.97 0.37
C LEU A 112 1.38 13.22 1.15
N SER A 113 1.37 13.14 2.48
CA SER A 113 0.97 14.23 3.39
C SER A 113 1.60 14.03 4.76
N SER A 114 1.32 14.89 5.75
CA SER A 114 1.81 14.73 7.13
C SER A 114 1.44 13.37 7.74
N THR A 115 0.26 12.85 7.43
CA THR A 115 -0.24 11.55 7.92
C THR A 115 -0.21 10.44 6.87
N GLY A 116 -0.27 10.81 5.58
CA GLY A 116 -0.35 9.90 4.45
C GLY A 116 1.00 9.35 3.99
N ILE A 117 1.09 8.05 3.74
CA ILE A 117 2.21 7.38 3.08
C ILE A 117 1.67 6.42 2.02
N LEU A 118 2.26 6.45 0.82
CA LEU A 118 2.06 5.46 -0.21
C LEU A 118 3.18 4.43 -0.11
N ILE A 119 2.79 3.17 -0.12
CA ILE A 119 3.70 2.03 -0.06
C ILE A 119 3.47 1.19 -1.29
N ARG A 120 4.54 0.90 -2.02
CA ARG A 120 4.56 -0.03 -3.14
C ARG A 120 5.43 -1.21 -2.72
N ASN A 121 4.83 -2.39 -2.63
CA ASN A 121 5.55 -3.62 -2.31
C ASN A 121 6.16 -4.17 -3.60
N LEU A 122 7.47 -4.02 -3.76
CA LEU A 122 8.16 -4.43 -4.98
C LEU A 122 8.53 -5.91 -4.92
N ASP A 123 9.09 -6.36 -3.80
CA ASP A 123 9.48 -7.76 -3.58
C ASP A 123 9.75 -8.00 -2.09
N SER A 124 8.74 -7.79 -1.24
CA SER A 124 8.87 -7.94 0.21
C SER A 124 7.78 -8.77 0.84
N GLU A 125 8.13 -9.45 1.93
CA GLU A 125 7.17 -9.94 2.91
C GLU A 125 6.76 -8.76 3.80
N LEU A 126 5.65 -8.10 3.42
CA LEU A 126 5.13 -6.94 4.13
C LEU A 126 3.92 -7.32 4.98
N SER A 127 4.06 -7.18 6.30
CA SER A 127 3.00 -7.39 7.27
C SER A 127 2.67 -6.11 8.02
N ILE A 128 1.39 -5.92 8.31
CA ILE A 128 0.84 -4.73 8.96
C ILE A 128 0.35 -5.14 10.34
N SER A 129 0.90 -4.51 11.37
CA SER A 129 0.47 -4.70 12.75
C SER A 129 -0.05 -3.39 13.34
N SER A 130 -1.17 -3.50 14.05
CA SER A 130 -1.67 -2.43 14.90
C SER A 130 -2.03 -3.02 16.25
N SER A 131 -1.73 -2.28 17.31
CA SER A 131 -2.11 -2.65 18.69
C SER A 131 -3.62 -2.80 18.88
N ARG A 132 -4.43 -2.27 17.95
CA ARG A 132 -5.91 -2.27 18.02
C ARG A 132 -6.59 -3.23 17.04
N LEU A 133 -5.86 -3.89 16.12
CA LEU A 133 -6.43 -4.76 15.09
C LEU A 133 -5.95 -6.21 15.27
N LEU A 134 -6.90 -7.16 15.21
CA LEU A 134 -6.69 -8.59 15.43
C LEU A 134 -6.88 -9.44 14.16
N PRO A 135 -6.57 -8.89 12.98
CA PRO A 135 -5.62 -9.62 12.15
C PRO A 135 -4.51 -8.75 11.55
N SER A 136 -3.31 -9.34 11.47
CA SER A 136 -2.22 -8.82 10.65
C SER A 136 -2.65 -8.82 9.19
N GLU A 137 -2.57 -7.67 8.53
CA GLU A 137 -2.83 -7.57 7.09
C GLU A 137 -1.52 -7.62 6.32
N ALA A 138 -1.54 -8.16 5.11
CA ALA A 138 -0.38 -8.14 4.23
C ALA A 138 -0.67 -7.31 2.99
N LEU A 139 0.33 -6.58 2.50
CA LEU A 139 0.29 -5.99 1.16
C LEU A 139 1.02 -6.95 0.21
N PRO A 140 0.35 -7.59 -0.77
CA PRO A 140 1.02 -8.55 -1.64
C PRO A 140 2.09 -7.90 -2.52
N ILE A 141 3.03 -8.71 -3.01
CA ILE A 141 4.07 -8.29 -3.96
C ILE A 141 3.42 -7.78 -5.26
N GLY A 142 3.95 -6.68 -5.81
CA GLY A 142 3.42 -6.05 -7.03
C GLY A 142 2.22 -5.14 -6.80
N PHE A 143 1.78 -4.97 -5.55
CA PHE A 143 0.68 -4.08 -5.17
C PHE A 143 1.16 -2.81 -4.46
N GLN A 144 0.29 -1.81 -4.47
CA GLN A 144 0.45 -0.57 -3.74
C GLN A 144 -0.81 -0.22 -2.95
N ASN A 145 -0.61 0.48 -1.83
CA ASN A 145 -1.70 1.11 -1.10
C ASN A 145 -1.20 2.36 -0.37
N TRP A 146 -2.09 3.33 -0.17
CA TRP A 146 -1.83 4.48 0.69
C TRP A 146 -2.46 4.26 2.06
N TYR A 147 -1.80 4.79 3.10
CA TYR A 147 -2.25 4.73 4.48
C TYR A 147 -2.13 6.11 5.12
N SER A 148 -3.14 6.54 5.86
CA SER A 148 -3.18 7.85 6.54
C SER A 148 -3.22 7.73 8.08
N GLY A 149 -2.96 6.54 8.63
CA GLY A 149 -2.92 6.32 10.08
C GLY A 149 -4.19 5.70 10.65
N MET A 150 -4.49 6.05 11.90
CA MET A 150 -5.66 5.54 12.62
C MET A 150 -6.85 6.51 12.54
N GLY A 151 -8.03 5.97 12.28
CA GLY A 151 -9.30 6.68 12.32
C GLY A 151 -9.84 6.80 13.74
N THR A 152 -10.93 7.53 13.91
CA THR A 152 -11.55 7.78 15.22
C THR A 152 -12.09 6.52 15.91
N GLN A 153 -12.35 5.45 15.16
CA GLN A 153 -12.83 4.17 15.70
C GLN A 153 -11.70 3.13 15.84
N GLY A 154 -10.43 3.56 15.73
CA GLY A 154 -9.26 2.69 15.87
C GLY A 154 -9.00 1.77 14.67
N GLN A 155 -9.60 2.03 13.51
CA GLN A 155 -9.30 1.36 12.25
C GLN A 155 -8.19 2.09 11.48
N ILE A 156 -7.39 1.34 10.72
CA ILE A 156 -6.41 1.95 9.80
C ILE A 156 -7.17 2.62 8.64
N VAL A 157 -6.95 3.92 8.46
CA VAL A 157 -7.43 4.68 7.30
C VAL A 157 -6.47 4.44 6.15
N ARG A 158 -6.99 3.84 5.07
CA ARG A 158 -6.21 3.45 3.91
C ARG A 158 -7.02 3.48 2.63
N GLY A 159 -6.32 3.39 1.51
CA GLY A 159 -6.89 3.17 0.20
C GLY A 159 -7.27 1.72 -0.08
N VAL A 160 -7.68 1.49 -1.32
CA VAL A 160 -7.88 0.17 -1.89
C VAL A 160 -6.54 -0.34 -2.40
N ILE A 161 -6.16 -1.56 -2.00
CA ILE A 161 -4.99 -2.27 -2.51
C ILE A 161 -5.14 -2.43 -4.01
N ARG A 162 -4.21 -1.90 -4.80
CA ARG A 162 -4.23 -1.95 -6.27
C ARG A 162 -2.89 -2.37 -6.83
N PRO A 163 -2.82 -3.00 -8.02
CA PRO A 163 -1.55 -3.23 -8.69
C PRO A 163 -0.76 -1.92 -8.85
N ILE A 164 0.57 -2.02 -8.84
CA ILE A 164 1.44 -0.87 -9.11
C ILE A 164 1.22 -0.39 -10.53
N ASP A 165 0.96 0.91 -10.69
CA ASP A 165 1.01 1.54 -12.01
C ASP A 165 2.48 1.66 -12.42
N GLY A 166 2.89 0.84 -13.38
CA GLY A 166 4.27 0.75 -13.81
C GLY A 166 4.80 2.07 -14.39
N GLU A 167 3.98 2.85 -15.10
CA GLU A 167 4.44 4.11 -15.67
C GLU A 167 4.65 5.16 -14.59
N GLU A 168 3.66 5.32 -13.69
CA GLU A 168 3.75 6.22 -12.54
C GLU A 168 4.96 5.85 -11.66
N PHE A 169 5.12 4.56 -11.37
CA PHE A 169 6.22 4.06 -10.57
C PHE A 169 7.58 4.37 -11.20
N LEU A 170 7.78 4.04 -12.49
CA LEU A 170 9.08 4.23 -13.15
C LEU A 170 9.48 5.71 -13.21
N ARG A 171 8.52 6.63 -13.46
CA ARG A 171 8.78 8.08 -13.40
C ARG A 171 9.27 8.52 -12.03
N SER A 172 8.72 7.93 -10.96
CA SER A 172 9.10 8.25 -9.58
C SER A 172 10.40 7.57 -9.13
N TRP A 173 10.66 6.34 -9.59
CA TRP A 173 11.72 5.47 -9.08
C TRP A 173 13.04 5.64 -9.84
N LEU A 174 13.01 5.79 -11.17
CA LEU A 174 14.24 5.88 -11.98
C LEU A 174 15.20 7.00 -11.53
N PRO A 175 14.73 8.22 -11.20
CA PRO A 175 15.62 9.27 -10.70
C PRO A 175 16.26 8.95 -9.35
N LEU A 176 15.58 8.13 -8.54
CA LEU A 176 16.05 7.73 -7.21
C LEU A 176 17.03 6.56 -7.27
N ALA A 177 16.81 5.61 -8.17
CA ALA A 177 17.41 4.29 -8.13
C ALA A 177 18.96 4.30 -8.18
N GLY A 178 19.55 5.36 -8.74
CA GLY A 178 21.01 5.49 -8.87
C GLY A 178 21.65 4.31 -9.62
N LEU A 179 20.87 3.62 -10.45
CA LEU A 179 21.29 2.43 -11.19
C LEU A 179 21.85 2.82 -12.56
N SER A 180 22.82 2.04 -13.05
CA SER A 180 23.19 2.09 -14.46
C SER A 180 22.01 1.70 -15.35
N VAL A 181 22.02 2.13 -16.61
CA VAL A 181 20.96 1.79 -17.59
C VAL A 181 20.75 0.27 -17.69
N ALA A 182 21.82 -0.53 -17.67
CA ALA A 182 21.73 -1.98 -17.73
C ALA A 182 21.06 -2.58 -16.48
N GLN A 183 21.43 -2.10 -15.28
CA GLN A 183 20.82 -2.53 -14.03
C GLN A 183 19.36 -2.11 -13.93
N ALA A 184 19.03 -0.89 -14.35
CA ALA A 184 17.66 -0.39 -14.40
C ALA A 184 16.81 -1.26 -15.33
N LYS A 185 17.27 -1.54 -16.56
CA LYS A 185 16.55 -2.43 -17.50
C LYS A 185 16.26 -3.80 -16.91
N ARG A 186 17.23 -4.41 -16.24
CA ARG A 186 17.05 -5.71 -15.57
C ARG A 186 15.98 -5.64 -14.48
N LYS A 187 16.06 -4.64 -13.59
CA LYS A 187 15.07 -4.42 -12.52
C LYS A 187 13.67 -4.16 -13.06
N VAL A 188 13.53 -3.35 -14.11
CA VAL A 188 12.24 -3.11 -14.76
C VAL A 188 11.67 -4.40 -15.35
N SER A 189 12.51 -5.28 -15.90
CA SER A 189 12.06 -6.59 -16.37
C SER A 189 11.52 -7.47 -15.23
N GLU A 190 12.22 -7.52 -14.10
CA GLU A 190 11.78 -8.23 -12.89
C GLU A 190 10.42 -7.71 -12.41
N TYR A 191 10.27 -6.39 -12.27
CA TYR A 191 9.01 -5.81 -11.81
C TYR A 191 7.84 -6.03 -12.77
N ARG A 192 8.09 -6.01 -14.08
CA ARG A 192 7.03 -6.24 -15.08
C ARG A 192 6.37 -7.61 -14.93
N GLU A 193 7.16 -8.63 -14.63
CA GLU A 193 6.63 -9.98 -14.37
C GLU A 193 5.76 -9.99 -13.12
N GLN A 194 6.24 -9.37 -12.03
CA GLN A 194 5.49 -9.24 -10.79
C GLN A 194 4.18 -8.45 -10.96
N TRP A 195 4.19 -7.38 -11.75
CA TRP A 195 2.99 -6.58 -12.03
C TRP A 195 1.97 -7.36 -12.86
N ALA A 196 2.41 -8.15 -13.84
CA ALA A 196 1.52 -9.00 -14.62
C ALA A 196 0.80 -10.01 -13.71
N GLN A 197 1.53 -10.65 -12.79
CA GLN A 197 0.96 -11.54 -11.79
C GLN A 197 0.00 -10.81 -10.84
N ALA A 198 0.37 -9.60 -10.39
CA ALA A 198 -0.47 -8.78 -9.52
C ALA A 198 -1.80 -8.38 -10.18
N VAL A 199 -1.80 -8.08 -11.49
CA VAL A 199 -3.03 -7.79 -12.25
C VAL A 199 -3.95 -9.01 -12.29
N GLU A 200 -3.43 -10.21 -12.50
CA GLU A 200 -4.22 -11.45 -12.46
C GLU A 200 -4.78 -11.71 -11.05
N MET A 201 -3.94 -11.54 -10.02
CA MET A 201 -4.34 -11.70 -8.61
C MET A 201 -5.38 -10.67 -8.18
N ALA A 202 -5.32 -9.43 -8.68
CA ALA A 202 -6.27 -8.38 -8.34
C ALA A 202 -7.70 -8.77 -8.72
N SER A 203 -7.88 -9.46 -9.85
CA SER A 203 -9.20 -9.97 -10.26
C SER A 203 -9.78 -10.91 -9.20
N LYS A 204 -8.98 -11.86 -8.69
CA LYS A 204 -9.39 -12.80 -7.63
C LYS A 204 -9.66 -12.07 -6.30
N LEU A 205 -8.77 -11.17 -5.90
CA LEU A 205 -8.90 -10.39 -4.67
C LEU A 205 -10.19 -9.56 -4.67
N TYR A 206 -10.51 -8.92 -5.79
CA TYR A 206 -11.71 -8.12 -5.91
C TYR A 206 -12.98 -8.97 -6.04
N GLN A 207 -12.93 -10.11 -6.71
CA GLN A 207 -14.05 -11.06 -6.75
C GLN A 207 -14.45 -11.50 -5.34
N GLU A 208 -13.49 -11.94 -4.51
CA GLU A 208 -13.79 -12.34 -3.12
C GLU A 208 -14.42 -11.21 -2.28
N VAL A 209 -13.92 -9.98 -2.45
CA VAL A 209 -14.46 -8.81 -1.73
C VAL A 209 -15.88 -8.49 -2.21
N VAL A 210 -16.14 -8.57 -3.51
CA VAL A 210 -17.46 -8.37 -4.10
C VAL A 210 -18.43 -9.46 -3.62
N ASP A 211 -18.03 -10.72 -3.66
CA ASP A 211 -18.84 -11.87 -3.25
C ASP A 211 -19.23 -11.78 -1.77
N ARG A 212 -18.26 -11.46 -0.89
CA ARG A 212 -18.54 -11.21 0.54
C ARG A 212 -19.52 -10.06 0.73
N ARG A 213 -19.40 -8.99 -0.06
CA ARG A 213 -20.31 -7.84 0.03
C ARG A 213 -21.71 -8.22 -0.44
N GLN A 214 -21.83 -8.96 -1.53
CA GLN A 214 -23.12 -9.46 -2.02
C GLN A 214 -23.78 -10.39 -0.99
N ALA A 215 -23.02 -11.31 -0.40
CA ALA A 215 -23.50 -12.20 0.66
C ALA A 215 -24.01 -11.41 1.88
N SER A 216 -23.27 -10.40 2.34
CA SER A 216 -23.67 -9.54 3.47
C SER A 216 -24.94 -8.73 3.17
N VAL A 217 -25.10 -8.25 1.94
CA VAL A 217 -26.33 -7.55 1.52
C VAL A 217 -27.52 -8.51 1.50
N ALA A 218 -27.36 -9.70 0.91
CA ALA A 218 -28.40 -10.72 0.86
C ALA A 218 -28.84 -11.17 2.25
N GLU A 219 -27.90 -11.32 3.19
CA GLU A 219 -28.22 -11.67 4.58
C GLU A 219 -29.03 -10.56 5.30
N LYS A 220 -28.64 -9.30 5.11
CA LYS A 220 -29.41 -8.15 5.64
C LYS A 220 -30.82 -8.10 5.06
N GLU A 221 -30.96 -8.30 3.76
CA GLU A 221 -32.27 -8.35 3.11
C GLU A 221 -33.12 -9.51 3.64
N ALA A 222 -32.54 -10.71 3.78
CA ALA A 222 -33.21 -11.87 4.36
C ALA A 222 -33.65 -11.60 5.80
N GLN A 223 -32.83 -10.92 6.61
CA GLN A 223 -33.18 -10.55 7.98
C GLN A 223 -34.35 -9.56 8.01
N VAL A 224 -34.33 -8.54 7.15
CA VAL A 224 -35.45 -7.58 7.02
C VAL A 224 -36.74 -8.28 6.60
N GLN A 225 -36.66 -9.20 5.63
CA GLN A 225 -37.80 -10.00 5.19
C GLN A 225 -38.35 -10.88 6.33
N ARG A 226 -37.49 -11.57 7.09
CA ARG A 226 -37.90 -12.38 8.25
C ARG A 226 -38.61 -11.54 9.31
N VAL A 227 -38.08 -10.35 9.63
CA VAL A 227 -38.71 -9.43 10.59
C VAL A 227 -40.08 -8.96 10.08
N ARG A 228 -40.18 -8.65 8.77
CA ARG A 228 -41.44 -8.23 8.16
C ARG A 228 -42.49 -9.34 8.20
N LEU A 229 -42.12 -10.57 7.86
CA LEU A 229 -42.99 -11.75 7.91
C LEU A 229 -43.46 -12.02 9.34
N ARG A 230 -42.55 -11.98 10.32
CA ARG A 230 -42.89 -12.16 11.74
C ARG A 230 -43.91 -11.13 12.22
N ARG A 231 -43.72 -9.85 11.89
CA ARG A 231 -44.67 -8.77 12.21
C ARG A 231 -46.04 -8.99 11.55
N GLN A 232 -46.08 -9.46 10.32
CA GLN A 232 -47.34 -9.76 9.63
C GLN A 232 -48.08 -10.93 10.29
N THR A 233 -47.37 -12.00 10.66
CA THR A 233 -47.94 -13.15 11.37
C THR A 233 -48.46 -12.76 12.76
N GLU A 234 -47.70 -11.95 13.51
CA GLU A 234 -48.14 -11.43 14.80
C GLU A 234 -49.39 -10.54 14.67
N LYS A 235 -49.43 -9.65 13.67
CA LYS A 235 -50.64 -8.85 13.38
C LYS A 235 -51.86 -9.73 13.05
N LYS A 236 -51.69 -10.78 12.24
CA LYS A 236 -52.78 -11.70 11.91
C LYS A 236 -53.30 -12.42 13.15
N LYS A 237 -52.40 -12.97 13.97
CA LYS A 237 -52.77 -13.62 15.25
C LYS A 237 -53.50 -12.68 16.20
N LEU A 238 -53.01 -11.45 16.35
CA LEU A 238 -53.66 -10.44 17.20
C LEU A 238 -55.07 -10.10 16.68
N ARG A 239 -55.25 -10.01 15.36
CA ARG A 239 -56.55 -9.78 14.73
C ARG A 239 -57.51 -10.94 14.97
N GLU A 240 -57.06 -12.18 14.81
CA GLU A 240 -57.84 -13.39 15.09
C GLU A 240 -58.28 -13.44 16.56
N ILE A 241 -57.36 -13.22 17.50
CA ILE A 241 -57.67 -13.17 18.95
C ILE A 241 -58.68 -12.05 19.25
N PHE A 242 -58.54 -10.88 18.62
CA PHE A 242 -59.46 -9.77 18.80
C PHE A 242 -60.86 -10.07 18.25
N CYS A 243 -60.96 -10.69 17.07
CA CYS A 243 -62.25 -11.10 16.51
C CYS A 243 -62.97 -12.14 17.38
N GLN A 244 -62.24 -13.16 17.85
CA GLN A 244 -62.77 -14.19 18.76
C GLN A 244 -63.26 -13.58 20.08
N LYS A 245 -62.47 -12.71 20.73
CA LYS A 245 -62.83 -12.14 22.02
C LYS A 245 -64.02 -11.17 21.97
N ASN A 246 -64.25 -10.51 20.83
CA ASN A 246 -65.32 -9.53 20.69
C ASN A 246 -66.56 -10.09 19.97
N GLY A 247 -66.64 -11.40 19.74
CA GLY A 247 -67.78 -12.03 19.06
C GLY A 247 -67.98 -11.55 17.63
N LEU A 248 -66.91 -11.10 16.96
CA LEU A 248 -66.93 -10.61 15.58
C LEU A 248 -66.61 -11.69 14.55
N ASP A 249 -66.44 -12.94 14.98
CA ASP A 249 -66.40 -14.11 14.08
C ASP A 249 -67.79 -14.28 13.47
N ARG A 250 -68.01 -13.61 12.33
CA ARG A 250 -69.19 -13.83 11.50
C ARG A 250 -69.09 -15.22 10.88
N THR A 251 -70.11 -16.02 11.15
CA THR A 251 -70.53 -17.13 10.30
C THR A 251 -70.69 -16.69 8.85
#